data_AF-Q49KD0-F1
#
_entry.id   AF-Q49KD0-F1
#
_cell.length_a   1.000
_cell.length_b   1.000
_cell.length_c   1.000
_cell.angle_alpha   90.00
_cell.angle_beta   90.00
_cell.angle_gamma   90.00
#
_symmetry.space_group_name_H-M   'P 1'
#
loop_
_entity.id
_entity.type
_entity.pdbx_description
1 polymer ?
#
loop_
_entity_poly.entity_id
_entity_poly.type
_entity_poly.pdbx_seq_one_letter_code
_entity_poly.pdbx_strand_id
1 'polypeptide(L)'
;IDEKWFYMTIKYKNYYLLPNEEDPIRTCKSKNFITKILFLVALAHPRFDAQRNDIFFRKIDIFFFITKEPTKRTSIIREASTLETKLIISIKRDAIRSYLIDKVLSVIREKWPREDIRNPIFIQQDNA
;
A
#
# COMPACT_ATOMS: atom_id res chain seq x y z
N ILE A 1 -9.78 5.90 -7.27
CA ILE A 1 -8.86 4.85 -6.78
C ILE A 1 -7.70 4.82 -7.74
N ASP A 2 -6.49 4.63 -7.25
CA ASP A 2 -5.27 4.67 -8.06
C ASP A 2 -4.24 3.65 -7.56
N GLU A 3 -3.54 3.01 -8.50
CA GLU A 3 -2.42 2.11 -8.25
C GLU A 3 -1.08 2.83 -8.38
N LYS A 4 -0.20 2.68 -7.39
CA LYS A 4 1.14 3.27 -7.43
C LYS A 4 2.23 2.33 -6.94
N TRP A 5 3.30 2.22 -7.73
CA TRP A 5 4.50 1.50 -7.35
C TRP A 5 5.42 2.36 -6.49
N PHE A 6 5.88 1.82 -5.37
CA PHE A 6 6.89 2.41 -4.51
C PHE A 6 8.09 1.48 -4.36
N TYR A 7 9.28 2.06 -4.25
CA TYR A 7 10.51 1.33 -3.96
C TYR A 7 10.72 1.28 -2.45
N MET A 8 11.08 0.11 -1.92
CA MET A 8 11.34 -0.07 -0.49
C MET A 8 12.52 0.79 0.01
N THR A 9 13.49 1.05 -0.86
CA THR A 9 14.61 1.95 -0.59
C THR A 9 14.82 2.92 -1.75
N ILE A 10 15.24 4.14 -1.42
CA ILE A 10 15.55 5.15 -2.43
C ILE A 10 16.85 4.74 -3.16
N LYS A 11 16.87 4.93 -4.47
CA LYS A 11 17.99 4.55 -5.35
C LYS A 11 19.30 5.21 -4.95
N TYR A 12 19.24 6.50 -4.63
CA TYR A 12 20.36 7.32 -4.19
C TYR A 12 19.89 8.18 -3.02
N LYS A 13 20.66 8.19 -1.93
CA LYS A 13 20.37 9.02 -0.77
C LYS A 13 21.69 9.61 -0.32
N ASN A 14 21.74 10.94 -0.30
CA ASN A 14 22.92 11.68 0.15
C ASN A 14 22.76 11.92 1.65
N TYR A 15 23.85 11.75 2.38
CA TYR A 15 23.92 11.97 3.82
C TYR A 15 25.00 13.00 4.09
N TYR A 16 24.74 13.90 5.04
CA TYR A 16 25.78 14.70 5.64
C TYR A 16 26.27 13.92 6.87
N LEU A 17 27.57 13.65 6.93
CA LEU A 17 28.20 12.90 8.00
C LEU A 17 29.15 13.81 8.76
N LEU A 18 29.25 13.61 10.07
CA LEU A 18 30.30 14.22 10.87
C LEU A 18 31.66 13.56 10.57
N PRO A 19 32.80 14.23 10.82
CA PRO A 19 34.12 13.69 10.47
C PRO A 19 34.47 12.32 11.10
N ASN A 20 33.81 11.96 12.21
CA ASN A 20 34.04 10.72 12.95
C ASN A 20 32.87 9.72 12.84
N GLU A 21 31.89 9.99 11.98
CA GLU A 21 30.72 9.13 11.82
C GLU A 21 30.95 8.08 10.72
N GLU A 22 30.55 6.85 10.97
CA GLU A 22 30.70 5.76 10.01
C GLU A 22 29.75 5.92 8.82
N ASP A 23 30.19 5.48 7.64
CA ASP A 23 29.38 5.52 6.44
C ASP A 23 28.11 4.66 6.59
N PRO A 24 26.94 5.17 6.14
CA PRO A 24 25.69 4.44 6.26
C PRO A 24 25.72 3.18 5.38
N ILE A 25 25.53 2.02 6.02
CA ILE A 25 25.54 0.73 5.35
C ILE A 25 24.25 0.52 4.55
N ARG A 26 24.40 0.26 3.25
CA ARG A 26 23.28 -0.15 2.37
C ARG A 26 23.26 -1.65 2.19
N THR A 27 22.17 -2.30 2.63
CA THR A 27 21.97 -3.76 2.49
C THR A 27 21.67 -4.20 1.05
N CYS A 28 21.05 -3.35 0.23
CA CYS A 28 20.76 -3.66 -1.18
C CYS A 28 21.90 -3.23 -2.11
N LYS A 29 22.65 -4.21 -2.64
CA LYS A 29 23.83 -4.00 -3.50
C LYS A 29 23.53 -3.45 -4.89
N SER A 30 22.36 -3.74 -5.47
CA SER A 30 22.00 -3.29 -6.83
C SER A 30 20.58 -2.73 -6.88
N LYS A 31 20.39 -1.80 -7.82
CA LYS A 31 19.10 -1.14 -8.09
C LYS A 31 18.03 -2.12 -8.58
N ASN A 32 18.45 -3.17 -9.28
CA ASN A 32 17.55 -4.18 -9.84
C ASN A 32 16.99 -5.10 -8.75
N PHE A 33 17.67 -5.19 -7.60
CA PHE A 33 17.22 -5.95 -6.43
C PHE A 33 16.45 -5.10 -5.42
N ILE A 34 16.20 -3.81 -5.70
CA ILE A 34 15.34 -3.00 -4.83
C ILE A 34 13.90 -3.50 -5.01
N THR A 35 13.34 -4.01 -3.92
CA THR A 35 11.99 -4.53 -3.94
C THR A 35 11.00 -3.40 -4.18
N LYS A 36 10.07 -3.63 -5.12
CA LYS A 36 8.95 -2.74 -5.41
C LYS A 36 7.69 -3.25 -4.73
N ILE A 37 6.85 -2.34 -4.28
CA ILE A 37 5.57 -2.62 -3.63
C ILE A 37 4.51 -1.85 -4.41
N LEU A 38 3.44 -2.53 -4.83
CA LEU A 38 2.26 -1.85 -5.37
C LEU A 38 1.30 -1.50 -4.24
N PHE A 39 0.88 -0.26 -4.25
CA PHE A 39 -0.13 0.29 -3.36
C PHE A 39 -1.39 0.61 -4.16
N LEU A 40 -2.54 0.28 -3.60
CA LEU A 40 -3.83 0.72 -4.10
C LEU A 40 -4.40 1.70 -3.09
N VAL A 41 -4.66 2.93 -3.52
CA VAL A 41 -5.11 4.00 -2.63
C VAL A 41 -6.54 4.40 -2.98
N ALA A 42 -7.41 4.34 -1.99
CA ALA A 42 -8.76 4.85 -2.07
C ALA A 42 -8.84 6.19 -1.32
N LEU A 43 -9.08 7.26 -2.08
CA LEU A 43 -9.36 8.59 -1.55
C LEU A 43 -10.75 9.02 -1.99
N ALA A 44 -11.42 9.78 -1.14
CA ALA A 44 -12.68 10.42 -1.44
C ALA A 44 -12.58 11.93 -1.26
N HIS A 45 -13.51 12.66 -1.87
CA HIS A 45 -13.57 14.10 -1.68
C HIS A 45 -13.91 14.42 -0.22
N PRO A 46 -13.13 15.27 0.47
CA PRO A 46 -13.44 15.67 1.84
C PRO A 46 -14.75 16.45 1.86
N ARG A 47 -15.53 16.28 2.92
CA ARG A 47 -16.82 16.98 3.08
C ARG A 47 -16.81 17.74 4.39
N PHE A 48 -17.31 18.96 4.34
CA PHE A 48 -17.32 19.88 5.45
C PHE A 48 -18.75 20.27 5.80
N ASP A 49 -19.00 20.50 7.09
CA ASP A 49 -20.27 21.09 7.55
C ASP A 49 -20.31 22.60 7.28
N ALA A 50 -21.44 23.23 7.60
CA ALA A 50 -21.62 24.68 7.46
C ALA A 50 -20.66 25.51 8.33
N GLN A 51 -20.07 24.89 9.37
CA GLN A 51 -19.06 25.51 10.24
C GLN A 51 -17.62 25.13 9.86
N ARG A 52 -17.44 24.46 8.71
CA ARG A 52 -16.15 24.03 8.16
C ARG A 52 -15.45 22.93 8.96
N ASN A 53 -16.18 22.17 9.77
CA ASN A 53 -15.68 20.95 10.40
C ASN A 53 -15.70 19.78 9.42
N ASP A 54 -14.69 18.91 9.49
CA ASP A 54 -14.60 17.70 8.67
C ASP A 54 -15.70 16.70 9.05
N ILE A 55 -16.72 16.54 8.19
CA ILE A 55 -17.73 15.48 8.32
C ILE A 55 -17.17 14.15 7.82
N PHE A 56 -16.35 14.20 6.77
CA PHE A 56 -15.81 13.01 6.14
C PHE A 56 -14.35 13.21 5.73
N PHE A 57 -13.49 12.38 6.30
CA PHE A 57 -12.06 12.44 6.05
C PHE A 57 -11.73 11.85 4.68
N ARG A 58 -10.93 12.58 3.90
CA ARG A 58 -10.56 12.26 2.51
C ARG A 58 -9.85 10.90 2.32
N LYS A 59 -9.21 10.35 3.35
CA LYS A 59 -8.49 9.08 3.25
C LYS A 59 -9.40 7.93 3.64
N ILE A 60 -9.81 7.12 2.66
CA ILE A 60 -10.56 5.89 2.92
C ILE A 60 -9.59 4.83 3.41
N ASP A 61 -8.64 4.41 2.57
CA ASP A 61 -7.60 3.48 3.01
C ASP A 61 -6.44 3.34 2.00
N ILE A 62 -5.40 2.65 2.46
CA ILE A 62 -4.25 2.25 1.67
C ILE A 62 -4.12 0.74 1.75
N PHE A 63 -4.08 0.11 0.59
CA PHE A 63 -4.06 -1.33 0.44
C PHE A 63 -2.75 -1.81 -0.18
N PHE A 64 -2.21 -2.91 0.34
CA PHE A 64 -0.93 -3.48 -0.09
C PHE A 64 -1.14 -4.79 -0.84
N PHE A 65 -0.52 -4.92 -2.01
CA PHE A 65 -0.45 -6.19 -2.73
C PHE A 65 0.66 -7.07 -2.14
N ILE A 66 0.30 -7.79 -1.08
CA ILE A 66 1.17 -8.73 -0.35
C ILE A 66 0.56 -10.13 -0.36
N THR A 67 1.40 -11.15 -0.53
CA THR A 67 1.03 -12.57 -0.36
C THR A 67 1.73 -13.11 0.86
N LYS A 68 1.00 -13.79 1.74
CA LYS A 68 1.61 -14.57 2.82
C LYS A 68 1.94 -15.96 2.29
N GLU A 69 3.22 -16.26 2.15
CA GLU A 69 3.69 -17.59 1.77
C GLU A 69 4.43 -18.24 2.93
N PRO A 70 4.22 -19.54 3.20
CA PRO A 70 5.01 -20.25 4.20
C PRO A 70 6.47 -20.33 3.76
N THR A 71 7.38 -20.08 4.70
CA THR A 71 8.81 -20.19 4.47
C THR A 71 9.17 -21.62 4.07
N LYS A 72 9.68 -21.78 2.84
CA LYS A 72 10.00 -23.09 2.25
C LYS A 72 11.30 -23.70 2.78
N ARG A 73 12.19 -22.91 3.38
CA ARG A 73 13.53 -23.34 3.79
C ARG A 73 13.81 -22.85 5.21
N THR A 74 14.22 -23.76 6.08
CA THR A 74 14.79 -23.43 7.39
C THR A 74 16.07 -22.62 7.20
N SER A 75 16.24 -21.57 7.99
CA SER A 75 17.47 -20.79 8.09
C SER A 75 17.78 -20.52 9.55
N ILE A 76 19.02 -20.15 9.85
CA ILE A 76 19.45 -19.82 11.23
C ILE A 76 18.56 -18.75 11.89
N ILE A 77 17.96 -17.88 11.08
CA ILE A 77 17.13 -16.77 11.54
C ILE A 77 15.63 -17.19 11.61
N ARG A 78 15.21 -18.28 10.94
CA ARG A 78 13.79 -18.59 10.70
C ARG A 78 13.51 -20.08 10.53
N GLU A 79 12.53 -20.60 11.28
CA GLU A 79 12.00 -21.95 11.08
C GLU A 79 11.20 -22.07 9.77
N ALA A 80 11.20 -23.26 9.16
CA ALA A 80 10.31 -23.55 8.04
C ALA A 80 8.86 -23.54 8.54
N SER A 81 7.92 -23.16 7.67
CA SER A 81 6.48 -22.97 7.94
C SER A 81 6.02 -21.64 8.55
N THR A 82 6.93 -20.74 8.95
CA THR A 82 6.52 -19.37 9.34
C THR A 82 5.91 -18.63 8.14
N LEU A 83 4.79 -17.94 8.32
CA LEU A 83 4.15 -17.15 7.25
C LEU A 83 4.99 -15.90 6.97
N GLU A 84 5.67 -15.87 5.83
CA GLU A 84 6.38 -14.70 5.35
C GLU A 84 5.51 -13.86 4.43
N THR A 85 5.49 -12.56 4.69
CA THR A 85 4.85 -11.60 3.80
C THR A 85 5.77 -11.33 2.62
N LYS A 86 5.45 -11.92 1.47
CA LYS A 86 6.14 -11.69 0.22
C LYS A 86 5.43 -10.66 -0.62
N LEU A 87 6.22 -9.88 -1.33
CA LEU A 87 5.74 -8.85 -2.25
C LEU A 87 5.41 -9.48 -3.59
N ILE A 88 4.25 -9.13 -4.13
CA ILE A 88 3.80 -9.65 -5.43
C ILE A 88 4.59 -8.93 -6.53
N ILE A 89 5.41 -9.68 -7.25
CA ILE A 89 6.31 -9.14 -8.29
C ILE A 89 5.52 -8.84 -9.58
N SER A 90 4.52 -9.67 -9.90
CA SER A 90 3.63 -9.47 -11.05
C SER A 90 2.17 -9.59 -10.63
N ILE A 91 1.42 -8.53 -10.86
CA ILE A 91 0.02 -8.44 -10.48
C ILE A 91 -0.82 -8.61 -11.74
N LYS A 92 -1.72 -9.59 -11.72
CA LYS A 92 -2.67 -9.84 -12.81
C LYS A 92 -3.97 -9.05 -12.56
N ARG A 93 -4.69 -8.75 -13.63
CA ARG A 93 -5.99 -8.05 -13.59
C ARG A 93 -6.97 -8.69 -12.59
N ASP A 94 -7.04 -10.02 -12.55
CA ASP A 94 -7.96 -10.72 -11.65
C ASP A 94 -7.63 -10.51 -10.17
N ALA A 95 -6.33 -10.40 -9.85
CA ALA A 95 -5.89 -10.14 -8.48
C ALA A 95 -6.20 -8.70 -8.04
N ILE A 96 -6.13 -7.72 -8.95
CA ILE A 96 -6.55 -6.34 -8.66
C ILE A 96 -8.07 -6.28 -8.47
N ARG A 97 -8.81 -6.94 -9.37
CA ARG A 97 -10.28 -7.00 -9.31
C ARG A 97 -10.77 -7.64 -8.01
N SER A 98 -10.19 -8.76 -7.58
CA SER A 98 -10.56 -9.37 -6.30
C SER A 98 -10.23 -8.45 -5.13
N TYR A 99 -9.08 -7.78 -5.14
CA TYR A 99 -8.72 -6.82 -4.10
C TYR A 99 -9.70 -5.63 -4.01
N LEU A 100 -10.11 -5.09 -5.16
CA LEU A 100 -11.11 -4.03 -5.24
C LEU A 100 -12.45 -4.47 -4.63
N ILE A 101 -12.92 -5.65 -5.00
CA ILE A 101 -14.23 -6.15 -4.54
C ILE A 101 -14.18 -6.53 -3.06
N ASP A 102 -13.19 -7.31 -2.65
CA ASP A 102 -13.17 -7.93 -1.32
C ASP A 102 -12.66 -6.98 -0.23
N LYS A 103 -11.71 -6.10 -0.58
CA LYS A 103 -11.09 -5.19 0.39
C LYS A 103 -11.61 -3.78 0.24
N VAL A 104 -11.51 -3.19 -0.96
CA VAL A 104 -11.78 -1.76 -1.14
C VAL A 104 -13.26 -1.44 -0.95
N LEU A 105 -14.16 -2.15 -1.61
CA LEU A 105 -15.60 -1.92 -1.46
C LEU A 105 -16.08 -2.16 -0.04
N SER A 106 -15.51 -3.16 0.66
CA SER A 106 -15.82 -3.44 2.05
C SER A 106 -15.49 -2.24 2.96
N VAL A 107 -14.28 -1.69 2.82
CA VAL A 107 -13.86 -0.52 3.62
C VAL A 107 -14.61 0.74 3.23
N ILE A 108 -14.90 0.95 1.94
CA ILE A 108 -15.74 2.07 1.49
C ILE A 108 -17.09 2.01 2.20
N ARG A 109 -17.74 0.85 2.20
CA ARG A 109 -19.04 0.67 2.85
C ARG A 109 -18.99 0.90 4.37
N GLU A 110 -17.91 0.48 5.02
CA GLU A 110 -17.73 0.66 6.46
C GLU A 110 -17.52 2.13 6.84
N LYS A 111 -16.71 2.86 6.06
CA LYS A 111 -16.35 4.26 6.37
C LYS A 111 -17.34 5.28 5.81
N TRP A 112 -18.25 4.89 4.90
CA TRP A 112 -19.15 5.85 4.24
C TRP A 112 -20.07 6.56 5.23
N PRO A 113 -20.29 7.88 5.09
CA PRO A 113 -21.15 8.63 6.00
C PRO A 113 -22.60 8.12 5.95
N ARG A 114 -23.24 8.03 7.11
CA ARG A 114 -24.60 7.48 7.26
C ARG A 114 -25.66 8.29 6.51
N GLU A 115 -25.43 9.58 6.37
CA GLU A 115 -26.32 10.52 5.67
C GLU A 115 -26.49 10.16 4.19
N ASP A 116 -25.49 9.51 3.59
CA ASP A 116 -25.46 9.19 2.16
C ASP A 116 -25.62 7.71 1.86
N ILE A 117 -26.09 6.90 2.81
CA ILE A 117 -26.28 5.45 2.61
C ILE A 117 -27.21 5.15 1.41
N ARG A 118 -28.17 6.03 1.13
CA ARG A 118 -29.13 5.87 0.02
C ARG A 118 -28.63 6.43 -1.31
N ASN A 119 -27.51 7.14 -1.30
CA ASN A 119 -26.98 7.77 -2.50
C ASN A 119 -26.01 6.81 -3.21
N PRO A 120 -26.02 6.77 -4.56
CA PRO A 120 -25.08 5.95 -5.30
C PRO A 120 -23.65 6.43 -5.07
N ILE A 121 -22.75 5.49 -4.83
CA ILE A 121 -21.31 5.77 -4.67
C ILE A 121 -20.66 5.66 -6.05
N PHE A 122 -20.14 6.78 -6.55
CA PHE A 122 -19.37 6.81 -7.79
C PHE A 122 -17.90 6.56 -7.49
N ILE A 123 -17.35 5.50 -8.09
CA ILE A 123 -15.94 5.15 -7.99
C ILE A 123 -15.29 5.47 -9.31
N GLN A 124 -14.25 6.32 -9.26
CA GLN A 124 -13.44 6.66 -10.41
C GLN A 124 -12.14 5.84 -10.39
N GLN A 125 -11.79 5.28 -11.54
CA GLN A 125 -10.50 4.62 -11.82
C GLN A 125 -10.02 5.09 -13.20
N ASP A 126 -8.73 4.92 -13.49
CA ASP A 126 -8.20 5.08 -14.83
C ASP A 126 -8.53 3.86 -15.73
N ASN A 127 -8.27 4.00 -17.04
CA ASN A 127 -8.49 2.94 -18.03
C ASN A 127 -7.22 2.09 -18.25
N ALA A 128 -6.42 1.87 -17.20
CA ALA A 128 -5.16 1.13 -17.27
C ALA A 128 -5.33 -0.38 -17.52
#